data_AF-A0A962HRH3-F1
#
_entry.id   AF-A0A962HRH3-F1
#
_cell.length_a   1.000
_cell.length_b   1.000
_cell.length_c   1.000
_cell.angle_alpha   90.00
_cell.angle_beta   90.00
_cell.angle_gamma   90.00
#
_symmetry.space_group_name_H-M   'P 1'
#
loop_
_entity.id
_entity.type
_entity.pdbx_description
1 polymer ?
#
loop_
_entity_poly.entity_id
_entity_poly.type
_entity_poly.pdbx_seq_one_letter_code
_entity_poly.pdbx_strand_id
1 'polypeptide(L)' 'MVPALTTNRIPKYEMGCQAAGLLLELIDGIDRNPVVTRMQPSLVVRNSTGTLWATPPLT' A
#
# COMPACT_ATOMS: atom_id res chain seq x y z
N MET A 1 -10.73 -19.57 4.70
CA MET A 1 -9.78 -20.10 3.70
C MET A 1 -8.38 -20.04 4.32
N VAL A 2 -7.76 -21.19 4.57
CA VAL A 2 -6.43 -21.31 5.20
C VAL A 2 -5.53 -21.99 4.16
N PRO A 3 -4.29 -21.50 3.92
CA PRO A 3 -3.65 -20.35 4.55
C PRO A 3 -4.19 -18.99 4.10
N ALA A 4 -4.01 -17.96 4.93
CA ALA A 4 -4.28 -16.57 4.58
C ALA A 4 -3.15 -16.00 3.71
N LEU A 5 -3.53 -15.33 2.62
CA LEU A 5 -2.62 -14.89 1.57
C LEU A 5 -1.71 -13.72 2.01
N THR A 6 -0.40 -13.88 1.97
CA THR A 6 0.58 -12.77 2.01
C THR A 6 0.40 -11.89 0.78
N THR A 7 0.37 -10.57 0.94
CA THR A 7 0.04 -9.68 -0.17
C THR A 7 0.76 -8.33 -0.08
N ASN A 8 0.89 -7.67 -1.23
CA ASN A 8 1.26 -6.26 -1.30
C ASN A 8 0.00 -5.41 -1.16
N ARG A 9 -0.24 -4.88 0.05
CA ARG A 9 -1.44 -4.12 0.39
C ARG A 9 -1.37 -2.71 -0.21
N ILE A 10 -2.28 -2.43 -1.13
CA ILE A 10 -2.53 -1.10 -1.69
C ILE A 10 -3.23 -0.23 -0.63
N PRO A 11 -2.75 0.99 -0.34
CA PRO A 11 -3.30 1.88 0.69
C PRO A 11 -4.58 2.60 0.21
N LYS A 12 -5.61 1.81 -0.13
CA LYS A 12 -6.85 2.33 -0.77
C LYS A 12 -7.60 3.32 0.11
N TYR A 13 -7.55 3.14 1.43
CA TYR A 13 -8.25 4.01 2.37
C TYR A 13 -7.58 5.40 2.36
N GLU A 14 -6.27 5.42 2.54
CA GLU A 14 -5.46 6.62 2.54
C GLU A 14 -5.55 7.35 1.19
N MET A 15 -5.52 6.60 0.08
CA MET A 15 -5.75 7.15 -1.27
C MET A 15 -7.09 7.88 -1.34
N GLY A 16 -8.16 7.27 -0.82
CA GLY A 16 -9.50 7.88 -0.80
C GLY A 16 -9.54 9.14 0.06
N CYS A 17 -8.96 9.11 1.26
CA CYS A 17 -8.87 10.27 2.14
C CYS A 17 -8.13 11.43 1.48
N GLN A 18 -6.98 11.16 0.85
CA GLN A 18 -6.19 12.21 0.20
C GLN A 18 -6.90 12.76 -1.03
N ALA A 19 -7.53 11.91 -1.85
CA ALA A 19 -8.30 12.35 -3.01
C ALA A 19 -9.49 13.23 -2.60
N ALA A 20 -10.20 12.86 -1.54
CA ALA A 20 -11.31 13.65 -1.01
C ALA A 20 -10.83 15.00 -0.46
N GLY A 21 -9.69 15.04 0.25
CA GLY A 21 -9.07 16.28 0.71
C GLY A 21 -8.76 17.22 -0.46
N LEU A 22 -8.09 16.71 -1.49
CA LEU A 22 -7.78 17.48 -2.70
C LEU A 22 -9.04 18.01 -3.40
N LEU A 23 -10.12 17.23 -3.41
CA LEU A 23 -11.40 17.67 -3.99
C LEU A 23 -12.05 18.80 -3.19
N LEU A 24 -12.11 18.67 -1.86
CA LEU A 24 -12.68 19.72 -0.99
C LEU A 24 -11.91 21.02 -1.14
N GLU A 25 -10.60 20.92 -1.21
CA GLU A 25 -9.73 22.05 -1.44
C GLU A 25 -9.99 22.77 -2.78
N LEU A 26 -10.35 22.03 -3.85
CA LEU A 26 -10.79 22.62 -5.12
C LEU A 26 -12.17 23.29 -4.99
N ILE A 27 -13.08 22.69 -4.24
CA ILE A 27 -14.43 23.26 -3.98
C ILE A 27 -14.31 24.58 -3.23
N ASP A 28 -13.38 24.70 -2.30
CA ASP A 28 -13.11 25.92 -1.54
C ASP A 28 -12.38 27.02 -2.35
N GLY A 29 -12.17 26.79 -3.66
CA GLY A 29 -11.57 27.77 -4.57
C GLY A 29 -10.07 27.96 -4.38
N ILE A 30 -9.39 27.01 -3.73
CA ILE A 30 -7.92 27.05 -3.64
C ILE A 30 -7.38 26.70 -5.02
N ASP A 31 -6.89 27.71 -5.74
CA ASP A 31 -6.30 27.54 -7.07
C ASP A 31 -4.96 26.81 -6.97
N ARG A 32 -4.82 25.73 -7.74
CA ARG A 32 -3.65 24.84 -7.71
C ARG A 32 -3.39 24.28 -9.09
N ASN A 33 -2.11 24.12 -9.39
CA ASN A 33 -1.70 23.29 -10.51
C ASN A 33 -2.16 21.83 -10.28
N PRO A 34 -2.45 21.07 -11.35
CA PRO A 34 -2.71 19.65 -11.24
C PRO A 34 -1.60 18.93 -10.46
N VAL A 35 -1.99 18.16 -9.44
CA VAL A 35 -1.05 17.44 -8.56
C VAL A 35 -1.10 15.95 -8.85
N VAL A 36 0.08 15.33 -8.98
CA VAL A 36 0.23 13.87 -9.06
C VAL A 36 0.83 13.38 -7.75
N THR A 37 0.05 12.63 -6.97
CA THR A 37 0.54 12.02 -5.73
C THR A 37 0.71 10.51 -5.89
N ARG A 38 1.83 9.97 -5.41
CA ARG A 38 2.14 8.53 -5.45
C ARG A 38 2.23 8.00 -4.02
N MET A 39 1.48 6.94 -3.73
CA MET A 39 1.51 6.25 -2.43
C MET A 39 2.23 4.91 -2.55
N GLN A 40 2.99 4.56 -1.53
CA GLN A 40 3.74 3.31 -1.47
C GLN A 40 2.86 2.20 -0.88
N PRO A 41 2.72 1.04 -1.54
CA PRO A 41 2.06 -0.11 -0.94
C PRO A 41 2.92 -0.75 0.15
N SER A 42 2.29 -1.56 1.01
CA SER A 42 2.94 -2.20 2.15
C SER A 42 2.87 -3.72 2.05
N LEU A 43 3.99 -4.41 2.32
CA LEU A 43 4.00 -5.86 2.42
C LEU A 43 3.27 -6.31 3.69
N VAL A 44 2.26 -7.17 3.54
CA VAL A 44 1.55 -7.80 4.66
C VAL A 44 1.82 -9.29 4.62
N VAL A 45 2.71 -9.74 5.51
CA VAL A 45 3.10 -11.15 5.66
C VAL A 45 2.02 -11.90 6.43
N ARG A 46 1.60 -13.04 5.89
CA ARG A 46 0.67 -14.02 6.46
C ARG A 46 1.25 -15.42 6.31
N ASN A 47 0.45 -16.46 6.55
CA ASN A 47 0.91 -17.85 6.55
C ASN A 47 0.85 -18.56 5.18
N SER A 48 0.72 -17.84 4.07
CA SER A 48 0.85 -18.41 2.73
C SER A 48 2.25 -18.26 2.11
N THR A 49 3.21 -17.68 2.83
CA THR A 49 4.61 -17.53 2.42
C THR A 49 5.51 -17.99 3.57
N GLY A 50 6.62 -18.64 3.24
CA GLY A 50 7.61 -19.11 4.21
C GLY A 50 8.99 -18.48 3.96
N THR A 51 9.86 -18.60 4.96
CA THR A 51 11.28 -18.30 4.77
C THR A 51 11.90 -19.46 3.98
N LEU A 52 12.78 -19.16 3.02
CA LEU A 52 13.56 -20.19 2.34
C LEU A 52 14.37 -20.94 3.39
N TRP A 53 14.30 -22.28 3.42
CA TRP A 53 15.20 -23.07 4.27
C TRP A 53 16.64 -22.73 3.85
N ALA A 54 17.41 -22.12 4.75
CA ALA A 54 18.84 -21.93 4.49
C ALA A 54 19.46 -23.34 4.49
N THR A 55 19.99 -23.78 3.36
CA THR A 55 20.87 -24.95 3.32
C THR A 55 21.99 -24.70 4.35
N PRO A 56 22.21 -25.58 5.35
CA PRO A 56 23.32 -25.40 6.26
C PRO A 56 24.63 -25.36 5.45
N PRO A 57 25.61 -24.53 5.84
CA PRO A 57 26.88 -24.45 5.11
C PRO A 57 27.48 -25.85 5.02
N LEU A 58 27.84 -26.27 3.80
CA LEU A 58 28.62 -27.48 3.58
C LEU A 58 29.98 -27.25 4.25
N THR A 59 30.18 -27.87 5.42
CA THR A 59 31.48 -27.96 6.10
C THR A 59 32.40 -28.91 5.36
#